data_AF-A0A3C1FE75-F1
#
_entry.id   AF-A0A3C1FE75-F1
#
_cell.length_a   1.000
_cell.length_b   1.000
_cell.length_c   1.000
_cell.angle_alpha   90.00
_cell.angle_beta   90.00
_cell.angle_gamma   90.00
#
_symmetry.space_group_name_H-M   'P 1'
#
loop_
_entity.id
_entity.type
_entity.pdbx_description
1 polymer ?
#
loop_
_entity_poly.entity_id
_entity_poly.type
_entity_poly.pdbx_seq_one_letter_code
_entity_poly.pdbx_strand_id
1 'polypeptide(L)'
;MADTPSPQNTSIPDLAAIWAHITTNADPSTKGWLSGIRPVAMHDSLLILAVANEFTRDRVESRLRPTIESQLSAHLGTPTRLAITVDPSLAAEVEADDVEEPPAPLEVPTPTRTGSPRPVNGDRLNPKYSFESFVIGSSNRFAHAAAVAVAEAPGKAYNPLMIYGESGLGKT
;
A
#
# COMPACT_ATOMS: atom_id res chain seq x y z
N MET A 1 23.39 -4.91 -47.38
CA MET A 1 24.07 -4.27 -46.25
C MET A 1 23.14 -3.13 -45.81
N ALA A 2 22.42 -3.17 -44.69
CA ALA A 2 22.63 -3.83 -43.41
C ALA A 2 21.37 -4.56 -42.95
N ASP A 3 21.56 -5.82 -42.57
CA ASP A 3 20.62 -6.61 -41.79
C ASP A 3 20.89 -6.22 -40.33
N THR A 4 19.94 -5.55 -39.68
CA THR A 4 20.02 -5.26 -38.25
C THR A 4 19.44 -6.48 -37.54
N PRO A 5 20.22 -7.25 -36.76
CA PRO A 5 19.65 -8.33 -35.97
C PRO A 5 18.81 -7.73 -34.83
N SER A 6 17.49 -7.92 -34.92
CA SER A 6 16.58 -7.76 -33.78
C SER A 6 17.11 -8.57 -32.59
N PRO A 7 17.15 -8.00 -31.37
CA PRO A 7 17.56 -8.76 -30.21
C PRO A 7 16.59 -9.93 -30.00
N GLN A 8 17.17 -11.12 -30.01
CA GLN A 8 16.50 -12.38 -29.74
C GLN A 8 15.89 -12.30 -28.35
N ASN A 9 14.54 -12.29 -28.29
CA ASN A 9 13.78 -12.38 -27.05
C ASN A 9 13.88 -13.82 -26.53
N THR A 10 15.02 -14.14 -25.94
CA THR A 10 15.32 -15.42 -25.29
C THR A 10 14.40 -15.57 -24.08
N SER A 11 13.39 -16.42 -24.22
CA SER A 11 12.68 -17.18 -23.18
C SER A 11 12.72 -16.60 -21.76
N ILE A 12 12.13 -15.43 -21.54
CA ILE A 12 11.64 -15.09 -20.20
C ILE A 12 10.31 -15.85 -20.10
N PRO A 13 10.18 -16.86 -19.22
CA PRO A 13 8.88 -17.46 -18.98
C PRO A 13 7.96 -16.32 -18.54
N ASP A 14 6.81 -16.18 -19.21
CA ASP A 14 5.96 -15.00 -19.13
C ASP A 14 5.65 -14.66 -17.66
N LEU A 15 6.39 -13.69 -17.12
CA LEU A 15 6.36 -13.28 -15.71
C LEU A 15 4.94 -12.86 -15.34
N ALA A 16 4.27 -12.18 -16.27
CA ALA A 16 2.90 -11.75 -16.12
C ALA A 16 1.95 -12.96 -16.05
N ALA A 17 2.14 -13.97 -16.90
CA ALA A 17 1.32 -15.19 -16.86
C ALA A 17 1.52 -15.99 -15.55
N ILE A 18 2.75 -16.10 -15.06
CA ILE A 18 3.05 -16.81 -13.82
C ILE A 18 2.50 -16.07 -12.62
N TRP A 19 2.65 -14.74 -12.57
CA TRP A 19 2.06 -13.92 -11.53
C TRP A 19 0.53 -13.96 -11.56
N ALA A 20 -0.08 -13.95 -12.75
CA ALA A 20 -1.53 -14.11 -12.92
C ALA A 20 -2.00 -15.49 -12.42
N HIS A 21 -1.22 -16.54 -12.65
CA HIS A 21 -1.54 -17.89 -12.16
C HIS A 21 -1.47 -17.96 -10.62
N ILE A 22 -0.43 -17.37 -10.02
CA ILE A 22 -0.27 -17.32 -8.56
C ILE A 22 -1.41 -16.53 -7.92
N THR A 23 -1.71 -15.35 -8.44
CA THR A 23 -2.77 -14.46 -7.92
C THR A 23 -4.17 -15.07 -8.10
N THR A 24 -4.40 -15.82 -9.18
CA THR A 24 -5.67 -16.53 -9.43
C THR A 24 -5.88 -17.70 -8.46
N ASN A 25 -4.83 -18.47 -8.18
CA ASN A 25 -4.88 -19.60 -7.25
C ASN A 25 -4.64 -19.19 -5.79
N ALA A 26 -4.40 -17.91 -5.50
CA ALA A 26 -4.20 -17.41 -4.16
C ALA A 26 -5.52 -17.25 -3.39
N ASP A 27 -5.50 -17.64 -2.12
CA ASP A 27 -6.62 -17.43 -1.19
C ASP A 27 -7.04 -15.96 -1.08
N PRO A 28 -8.33 -15.68 -0.74
CA PRO A 28 -8.83 -14.31 -0.55
C PRO A 28 -8.02 -13.51 0.47
N SER A 29 -7.52 -14.18 1.51
CA SER A 29 -6.67 -13.60 2.55
C SER A 29 -5.27 -13.23 2.05
N THR A 30 -4.78 -13.87 0.98
CA THR A 30 -3.48 -13.64 0.35
C THR A 30 -3.57 -12.57 -0.75
N LYS A 31 -4.70 -12.47 -1.45
CA LYS A 31 -4.94 -11.45 -2.49
C LYS A 31 -4.70 -10.03 -2.01
N GLY A 32 -5.15 -9.69 -0.80
CA GLY A 32 -4.92 -8.36 -0.22
C GLY A 32 -3.43 -8.04 0.00
N TRP A 33 -2.58 -9.05 0.17
CA TRP A 33 -1.13 -8.86 0.30
C TRP A 33 -0.45 -8.75 -1.06
N LEU A 34 -0.97 -9.44 -2.08
CA LEU A 34 -0.43 -9.42 -3.43
C LEU A 34 -0.57 -8.03 -4.09
N SER A 35 -1.54 -7.21 -3.65
CA SER A 35 -1.70 -5.84 -4.15
C SER A 35 -0.49 -4.94 -3.91
N GLY A 36 0.27 -5.18 -2.84
CA GLY A 36 1.47 -4.39 -2.50
C GLY A 36 2.79 -5.03 -2.93
N ILE A 37 2.74 -6.09 -3.73
CA ILE A 37 3.91 -6.88 -4.13
C ILE A 37 4.02 -6.83 -5.64
N ARG A 38 5.22 -6.45 -6.12
CA ARG A 38 5.50 -6.40 -7.56
C ARG A 38 6.48 -7.51 -7.94
N PRO A 39 6.15 -8.37 -8.92
CA PRO A 39 7.14 -9.26 -9.50
C PRO A 39 8.15 -8.44 -10.32
N VAL A 40 9.42 -8.49 -9.95
CA VAL A 40 10.49 -7.73 -10.62
C VAL A 40 11.04 -8.53 -11.79
N ALA A 41 11.40 -9.78 -11.50
CA ALA A 41 12.02 -10.66 -12.46
C ALA A 41 11.85 -12.11 -12.02
N MET A 42 11.93 -13.01 -13.00
CA MET A 42 12.08 -14.43 -12.74
C MET A 42 13.28 -14.95 -13.51
N HIS A 43 14.14 -15.71 -12.83
CA HIS A 43 15.37 -16.24 -13.39
C HIS A 43 15.47 -17.74 -13.06
N ASP A 44 15.35 -18.59 -14.07
CA ASP A 44 15.37 -20.07 -14.00
C ASP A 44 14.42 -20.68 -12.95
N SER A 45 14.83 -20.63 -11.68
CA SER A 45 14.13 -21.17 -10.51
C SER A 45 14.11 -20.17 -9.34
N LEU A 46 14.30 -18.88 -9.59
CA LEU A 46 14.25 -17.81 -8.60
C LEU A 46 13.26 -16.73 -9.03
N LEU A 47 12.19 -16.56 -8.24
CA LEU A 47 11.25 -15.46 -8.39
C LEU A 47 11.67 -14.30 -7.48
N ILE A 48 11.89 -13.13 -8.06
CA ILE A 48 12.23 -11.91 -7.34
C ILE A 48 10.97 -11.06 -7.19
N LEU A 49 10.57 -10.84 -5.93
CA LEU A 49 9.47 -9.97 -5.56
C LEU A 49 10.00 -8.71 -4.90
N ALA A 50 9.49 -7.55 -5.31
CA ALA A 50 9.73 -6.29 -4.62
C ALA A 50 8.52 -5.94 -3.75
N VAL A 51 8.83 -5.49 -2.53
CA VAL A 51 7.83 -5.08 -1.53
C VAL A 51 8.17 -3.70 -0.99
N ALA A 52 7.15 -2.97 -0.59
CA ALA A 52 7.30 -1.60 -0.11
C ALA A 52 8.11 -1.46 1.19
N ASN A 53 8.08 -2.46 2.08
CA ASN A 53 8.75 -2.39 3.38
C ASN A 53 9.16 -3.77 3.94
N GLU A 54 10.03 -3.74 4.95
CA GLU A 54 10.56 -4.94 5.62
C GLU A 54 9.48 -5.77 6.32
N PHE A 55 8.42 -5.13 6.81
CA PHE A 55 7.30 -5.82 7.44
C PHE A 55 6.53 -6.70 6.44
N THR A 56 6.25 -6.16 5.24
CA THR A 56 5.65 -6.91 4.14
C THR A 56 6.58 -8.03 3.71
N ARG A 57 7.90 -7.79 3.66
CA ARG A 57 8.86 -8.87 3.39
C ARG A 57 8.71 -10.01 4.40
N ASP A 58 8.75 -9.72 5.69
CA ASP A 58 8.73 -10.74 6.75
C ASP A 58 7.44 -11.57 6.71
N ARG A 59 6.29 -10.90 6.49
CA ARG A 59 5.00 -11.56 6.31
C ARG A 59 4.92 -12.40 5.03
N VAL A 60 5.44 -11.90 3.91
CA VAL A 60 5.47 -12.63 2.62
C VAL A 60 6.38 -13.84 2.75
N GLU A 61 7.53 -13.69 3.40
CA GLU A 61 8.48 -14.77 3.65
C GLU A 61 7.89 -15.85 4.57
N SER A 62 7.09 -15.45 5.57
CA SER A 62 6.45 -16.39 6.50
C SER A 62 5.22 -17.10 5.90
N ARG A 63 4.31 -16.36 5.25
CA ARG A 63 3.02 -16.90 4.77
C ARG A 63 3.00 -17.26 3.29
N LEU A 64 3.50 -16.38 2.42
CA LEU A 64 3.39 -16.55 0.98
C LEU A 64 4.44 -17.50 0.43
N ARG A 65 5.62 -17.58 1.05
CA ARG A 65 6.70 -18.50 0.66
C ARG A 65 6.23 -19.94 0.43
N PRO A 66 5.62 -20.66 1.39
CA PRO A 66 5.23 -22.05 1.18
C PRO A 66 4.20 -22.22 0.06
N THR A 67 3.27 -21.27 -0.08
CA THR A 67 2.23 -21.32 -1.13
C THR A 67 2.83 -21.09 -2.51
N ILE A 68 3.66 -20.05 -2.66
CA ILE A 68 4.29 -19.68 -3.93
C ILE A 68 5.30 -20.74 -4.35
N GLU A 69 6.16 -21.22 -3.46
CA GLU A 69 7.13 -22.29 -3.75
C GLU A 69 6.41 -23.59 -4.14
N SER A 70 5.32 -23.94 -3.45
CA SER A 70 4.49 -25.11 -3.81
C SER A 70 3.86 -24.97 -5.20
N GLN A 71 3.26 -23.82 -5.51
CA GLN A 71 2.65 -23.59 -6.83
C GLN A 71 3.68 -23.54 -7.96
N LEU A 72 4.80 -22.85 -7.74
CA LEU A 72 5.89 -22.78 -8.72
C LEU A 72 6.52 -24.15 -8.94
N SER A 73 6.75 -24.91 -7.86
CA SER A 73 7.31 -26.27 -7.99
C SER A 73 6.35 -27.24 -8.70
N ALA A 74 5.04 -27.11 -8.48
CA ALA A 74 4.03 -27.89 -9.22
C ALA A 74 3.96 -27.50 -10.70
N HIS A 75 4.17 -26.22 -11.03
CA HIS A 75 4.08 -25.71 -12.40
C HIS A 75 5.36 -25.92 -13.21
N LEU A 76 6.53 -25.72 -12.60
CA LEU A 76 7.85 -25.80 -13.24
C LEU A 76 8.51 -27.17 -13.07
N GLY A 77 8.01 -28.02 -12.16
CA GLY A 77 8.60 -29.34 -11.87
C GLY A 77 9.94 -29.29 -11.12
N THR A 78 10.42 -28.10 -10.75
CA THR A 78 11.69 -27.86 -10.05
C THR A 78 11.48 -27.05 -8.78
N PRO A 79 12.30 -27.27 -7.73
CA PRO A 79 12.23 -26.48 -6.50
C PRO A 79 12.59 -25.01 -6.80
N THR A 80 11.57 -24.16 -6.83
CA THR A 80 11.70 -22.74 -7.15
C THR A 80 11.80 -21.97 -5.85
N ARG A 81 12.80 -21.09 -5.74
CA ARG A 81 13.06 -20.24 -4.57
C ARG A 81 12.41 -18.88 -4.74
N LEU A 82 12.05 -18.29 -3.60
CA LEU A 82 11.56 -16.92 -3.53
C LEU A 82 12.65 -16.00 -2.99
N ALA A 83 12.97 -14.93 -3.73
CA ALA A 83 13.76 -13.80 -3.25
C ALA A 83 12.85 -12.59 -3.08
N ILE A 84 12.93 -11.95 -1.91
CA ILE A 84 12.13 -10.77 -1.59
C ILE A 84 13.09 -9.60 -1.36
N THR A 85 12.84 -8.51 -2.08
CA THR A 85 13.62 -7.27 -2.02
C THR A 85 12.74 -6.15 -1.53
N VAL A 86 13.30 -5.24 -0.73
CA VAL A 86 12.58 -4.08 -0.22
C VAL A 86 12.88 -2.92 -1.16
N ASP A 87 11.85 -2.40 -1.81
CA ASP A 87 11.92 -1.21 -2.63
C ASP A 87 10.96 -0.16 -2.05
N PRO A 88 11.49 0.85 -1.31
CA PRO A 88 10.67 1.90 -0.70
C PRO A 88 10.00 2.79 -1.75
N SER A 89 10.41 2.74 -3.02
CA SER A 89 9.75 3.47 -4.11
C SER A 89 8.35 2.93 -4.38
N LEU A 90 8.11 1.64 -4.12
CA LEU A 90 6.78 1.03 -4.25
C LEU A 90 5.79 1.60 -3.24
N ALA A 91 6.23 1.96 -2.02
CA ALA A 91 5.34 2.62 -1.06
C ALA A 91 4.79 3.93 -1.62
N ALA A 92 5.66 4.71 -2.26
CA ALA A 92 5.27 5.97 -2.89
C ALA A 92 4.37 5.78 -4.11
N GLU A 93 4.56 4.70 -4.89
CA GLU A 93 3.67 4.36 -6.01
C GLU A 93 2.28 3.91 -5.53
N VAL A 94 2.18 3.12 -4.46
CA VAL A 94 0.89 2.67 -3.91
C VAL A 94 0.14 3.85 -3.26
N GLU A 95 0.86 4.78 -2.62
CA GLU A 95 0.27 6.05 -2.18
C GLU A 95 -0.14 6.94 -3.35
N ALA A 96 0.51 6.84 -4.52
CA ALA A 96 0.19 7.64 -5.70
C ALA A 96 -0.98 7.08 -6.53
N ASP A 97 -1.13 5.75 -6.61
CA ASP A 97 -2.26 5.08 -7.27
C ASP A 97 -3.57 5.22 -6.48
N ASP A 98 -3.50 5.43 -5.15
CA ASP A 98 -4.66 5.78 -4.30
C ASP A 98 -5.00 7.29 -4.38
N VAL A 99 -4.16 8.10 -5.04
CA VAL A 99 -4.54 9.43 -5.52
C VAL A 99 -5.10 9.28 -6.93
N GLU A 100 -6.19 8.52 -7.05
CA GLU A 100 -7.01 8.57 -8.25
C GLU A 100 -7.50 10.03 -8.41
N GLU A 101 -7.14 10.58 -9.56
CA GLU A 101 -7.56 11.83 -10.17
C GLU A 101 -8.93 12.30 -9.64
N PRO A 102 -9.08 13.54 -9.13
CA PRO A 102 -10.39 14.03 -8.73
C PRO A 102 -11.33 13.89 -9.93
N PRO A 103 -12.46 13.18 -9.81
CA PRO A 103 -13.39 13.07 -10.92
C PRO A 103 -13.73 14.48 -11.39
N ALA A 104 -13.56 14.72 -12.68
CA ALA A 104 -13.90 15.97 -13.34
C ALA A 104 -15.26 16.48 -12.82
N PRO A 105 -15.43 17.80 -12.58
CA PRO A 105 -16.56 18.33 -11.83
C PRO A 105 -17.90 17.93 -12.44
N LEU A 106 -18.53 16.90 -11.89
CA LEU A 106 -19.96 16.68 -12.06
C LEU A 106 -20.64 17.68 -11.14
N GLU A 107 -21.44 18.57 -11.74
CA GLU A 107 -22.20 19.63 -11.10
C GLU A 107 -22.78 19.19 -9.76
N VAL A 108 -22.26 19.78 -8.68
CA VAL A 108 -22.87 19.68 -7.35
C VAL A 108 -24.21 20.41 -7.39
N PRO A 109 -25.36 19.75 -7.08
CA PRO A 109 -26.55 20.50 -6.75
C PRO A 109 -26.23 21.28 -5.46
N THR A 110 -26.19 22.60 -5.59
CA THR A 110 -25.89 23.55 -4.51
C THR A 110 -26.79 23.27 -3.30
N PRO A 111 -26.26 22.87 -2.12
CA PRO A 111 -27.01 23.09 -0.90
C PRO A 111 -26.93 24.59 -0.61
N THR A 112 -28.03 25.30 -0.87
CA THR A 112 -28.24 26.64 -0.31
C THR A 112 -28.20 26.51 1.20
N ARG A 113 -27.03 26.71 1.81
CA ARG A 113 -26.92 26.85 3.26
C ARG A 113 -26.98 28.34 3.56
N THR A 114 -28.21 28.84 3.63
CA THR A 114 -28.56 30.15 4.17
C THR A 114 -27.80 30.36 5.47
N GLY A 115 -27.06 31.46 5.53
CA GLY A 115 -26.30 31.86 6.69
C GLY A 115 -27.19 31.96 7.93
N SER A 116 -26.79 31.26 8.97
CA SER A 116 -27.04 31.66 10.35
C SER A 116 -25.70 31.51 11.08
N PRO A 117 -25.15 32.57 11.69
CA PRO A 117 -23.95 32.45 12.49
C PRO A 117 -24.34 31.66 13.74
N ARG A 118 -24.10 30.34 13.72
CA ARG A 118 -24.25 29.53 14.92
C ARG A 118 -23.20 30.04 15.92
N PRO A 119 -23.58 30.43 17.13
CA PRO A 119 -22.61 30.86 18.13
C PRO A 119 -21.63 29.70 18.35
N VAL A 120 -20.35 30.02 18.21
CA VAL A 120 -19.21 29.19 18.59
C VAL A 120 -19.19 29.01 20.12
N ASN A 121 -20.20 28.32 20.63
CA ASN A 121 -20.25 27.94 22.03
C ASN A 121 -19.29 26.76 22.22
N GLY A 122 -18.07 27.12 22.63
CA GLY A 122 -17.19 26.38 23.53
C GLY A 122 -16.97 24.90 23.24
N ASP A 123 -15.75 24.58 22.83
CA ASP A 123 -15.09 23.28 22.98
C ASP A 123 -15.90 22.26 23.79
N ARG A 124 -16.57 21.34 23.07
CA ARG A 124 -17.01 20.06 23.64
C ARG A 124 -15.82 19.12 23.88
N LEU A 125 -14.61 19.59 23.63
CA LEU A 125 -13.35 18.89 23.84
C LEU A 125 -12.91 19.13 25.29
N ASN A 126 -12.38 18.09 25.92
CA ASN A 126 -11.80 18.22 27.24
C ASN A 126 -10.48 19.00 27.11
N PRO A 127 -10.32 20.18 27.73
CA PRO A 127 -9.12 21.01 27.58
C PRO A 127 -7.84 20.35 28.10
N LYS A 128 -7.95 19.25 28.85
CA LYS A 128 -6.81 18.42 29.26
C LYS A 128 -6.17 17.65 28.10
N TYR A 129 -6.90 17.45 27.00
CA TYR A 129 -6.45 16.69 25.85
C TYR A 129 -6.07 17.65 24.72
N SER A 130 -4.88 18.23 24.85
CA SER A 130 -4.24 19.06 23.83
C SER A 130 -3.03 18.33 23.23
N PHE A 131 -2.58 18.77 22.05
CA PHE A 131 -1.35 18.23 21.44
C PHE A 131 -0.12 18.44 22.34
N GLU A 132 -0.08 19.54 23.10
CA GLU A 132 1.04 19.88 23.99
C GLU A 132 1.17 18.90 25.17
N SER A 133 0.06 18.34 25.66
CA SER A 133 0.05 17.37 26.76
C SER A 133 0.12 15.91 26.29
N PHE A 134 0.13 15.67 24.98
CA PHE A 134 0.10 14.32 24.41
C PHE A 134 1.47 13.64 24.51
N VAL A 135 1.50 12.42 25.04
CA VAL A 135 2.73 11.64 25.18
C VAL A 135 3.03 10.90 23.86
N ILE A 136 4.06 11.34 23.15
CA ILE A 136 4.49 10.77 21.88
C ILE A 136 5.47 9.61 22.12
N GLY A 137 5.11 8.42 21.66
CA GLY A 137 5.94 7.22 21.62
C GLY A 137 6.17 6.74 20.19
N SER A 138 6.95 5.66 20.02
CA SER A 138 7.19 5.06 18.69
C SER A 138 5.91 4.58 18.01
N SER A 139 4.94 4.07 18.78
CA SER A 139 3.70 3.49 18.26
C SER A 139 2.65 4.51 17.83
N ASN A 140 2.67 5.75 18.34
CA ASN A 140 1.65 6.78 18.07
C ASN A 140 2.20 7.99 17.29
N ARG A 141 3.50 8.01 16.99
CA ARG A 141 4.17 9.13 16.29
C ARG A 141 3.51 9.45 14.96
N PHE A 142 3.15 8.43 14.18
CA PHE A 142 2.52 8.61 12.87
C PHE A 142 1.13 9.23 13.00
N ALA A 143 0.29 8.69 13.89
CA ALA A 143 -1.04 9.21 14.17
C ALA A 143 -1.01 10.67 14.65
N HIS A 144 -0.08 10.99 15.56
CA HIS A 144 0.14 12.35 16.05
C HIS A 144 0.55 13.31 14.93
N ALA A 145 1.54 12.94 14.11
CA ALA A 145 2.01 13.78 13.01
C ALA A 145 0.90 14.07 11.98
N ALA A 146 0.10 13.05 11.62
CA ALA A 146 -1.02 13.22 10.71
C ALA A 146 -2.10 14.16 11.29
N ALA A 147 -2.44 13.99 12.57
CA ALA A 147 -3.40 14.87 13.25
C ALA A 147 -2.93 16.32 13.32
N VAL A 148 -1.64 16.57 13.59
CA VAL A 148 -1.03 17.91 13.59
C VAL A 148 -1.09 18.53 12.19
N ALA A 149 -0.73 17.79 11.15
CA ALA A 149 -0.76 18.29 9.77
C ALA A 149 -2.17 18.73 9.33
N VAL A 150 -3.20 17.98 9.71
CA VAL A 150 -4.60 18.33 9.43
C VAL A 150 -5.05 19.54 10.22
N ALA A 151 -4.60 19.67 11.47
CA ALA A 151 -4.92 20.81 12.33
C ALA A 151 -4.27 22.11 11.83
N GLU A 152 -3.02 22.06 11.34
CA GLU A 152 -2.31 23.23 10.81
C GLU A 152 -2.83 23.65 9.42
N ALA A 153 -3.19 22.70 8.57
CA ALA A 153 -3.61 22.95 7.19
C ALA A 153 -4.93 22.22 6.83
N PRO A 154 -6.07 22.65 7.40
CA PRO A 154 -7.34 21.97 7.18
C PRO A 154 -7.74 21.98 5.70
N GLY A 155 -8.02 20.79 5.15
CA GLY A 155 -8.52 20.62 3.77
C GLY A 155 -7.43 20.49 2.70
N LYS A 156 -6.16 20.37 3.07
CA LYS A 156 -5.05 20.14 2.12
C LYS A 156 -4.53 18.70 2.14
N ALA A 157 -4.12 18.22 3.31
CA ALA A 157 -3.57 16.88 3.47
C ALA A 157 -4.42 16.09 4.47
N TYR A 158 -4.58 14.79 4.20
CA TYR A 158 -5.22 13.82 5.09
C TYR A 158 -6.57 14.27 5.65
N ASN A 159 -7.43 14.91 4.85
CA ASN A 159 -8.78 15.29 5.27
C ASN A 159 -9.81 14.74 4.26
N PRO A 160 -10.65 13.74 4.63
CA PRO A 160 -10.83 13.21 5.98
C PRO A 160 -9.65 12.34 6.46
N LEU A 161 -9.18 12.57 7.69
CA LEU A 161 -8.15 11.76 8.33
C LEU A 161 -8.80 10.50 8.90
N MET A 162 -8.36 9.34 8.45
CA MET A 162 -8.74 8.05 9.03
C MET A 162 -7.50 7.31 9.52
N ILE A 163 -7.53 6.84 10.78
CA ILE A 163 -6.46 6.06 11.38
C ILE A 163 -7.04 4.70 11.79
N TYR A 164 -6.54 3.61 11.19
CA TYR A 164 -7.03 2.24 11.42
C TYR A 164 -5.88 1.28 11.75
N GLY A 165 -6.17 0.19 12.45
CA GLY A 165 -5.18 -0.82 12.83
C GLY A 165 -5.54 -1.63 14.10
N GLU A 166 -4.86 -2.76 14.29
CA GLU A 166 -5.01 -3.64 15.47
C GLU A 166 -4.74 -2.88 16.79
N SER A 167 -5.27 -3.38 17.91
CA SER A 167 -5.13 -2.75 19.24
C SER A 167 -3.66 -2.54 19.63
N GLY A 168 -3.34 -1.42 20.27
CA GLY A 168 -1.96 -1.10 20.70
C GLY A 168 -1.10 -0.33 19.70
N LEU A 169 -1.58 -0.09 18.48
CA LEU A 169 -0.85 0.65 17.43
C LEU A 169 -1.00 2.19 17.51
N GLY A 170 -1.28 2.75 18.70
CA GLY A 170 -1.24 4.20 18.89
C GLY A 170 -2.28 5.04 18.12
N LYS A 171 -3.47 4.47 17.86
CA LYS A 171 -4.60 5.15 17.17
C LYS A 171 -5.24 6.30 17.96
N THR A 172 -5.03 6.29 19.28
CA THR A 172 -5.63 7.20 20.27
C THR A 172 -4.55 7.93 21.03
#